data_AF-A0A522V7C0-F1
#
_entry.id   AF-A0A522V7C0-F1
#
_cell.length_a   1.000
_cell.length_b   1.000
_cell.length_c   1.000
_cell.angle_alpha   90.00
_cell.angle_beta   90.00
_cell.angle_gamma   90.00
#
_symmetry.space_group_name_H-M   'P 1'
#
loop_
_entity.id
_entity.type
_entity.pdbx_description
1 polymer ?
#
loop_
_entity_poly.entity_id
_entity_poly.type
_entity_poly.pdbx_seq_one_letter_code
_entity_poly.pdbx_strand_id
1 'polypeptide(L)'
;MDCSNLNFKELRQFAGYNKPEDAAKYCGVSRSTIHNWDKNEPPLYIRKLFEFLNEDLGAYDPQWRGFHFENGFIYGPGRMGGIHAGHVAGRNYFDNLSRAKSQENSDLRQEIKHLKEQIETLKTRLARQN
;
A
#
# COMPACT_ATOMS: atom_id res chain seq x y z
N MET A 1 -9.36 -3.15 0.58
CA MET A 1 -10.40 -4.16 0.31
C MET A 1 -10.25 -5.22 1.39
N ASP A 2 -11.33 -5.68 2.02
CA ASP A 2 -11.23 -6.71 3.07
C ASP A 2 -11.15 -8.09 2.41
N CYS A 3 -9.95 -8.65 2.35
CA CYS A 3 -9.67 -9.95 1.74
C CYS A 3 -9.80 -11.12 2.73
N SER A 4 -10.20 -10.86 3.99
CA SER A 4 -10.23 -11.88 5.05
C SER A 4 -11.20 -13.04 4.77
N ASN A 5 -12.22 -12.82 3.93
CA ASN A 5 -13.22 -13.83 3.57
C ASN A 5 -12.90 -14.61 2.28
N LEU A 6 -11.80 -14.31 1.58
CA LEU A 6 -11.43 -15.01 0.35
C LEU A 6 -10.88 -16.40 0.67
N ASN A 7 -11.19 -17.39 -0.18
CA ASN A 7 -10.44 -18.64 -0.16
C ASN A 7 -9.04 -18.41 -0.74
N PHE A 8 -8.11 -19.34 -0.49
CA PHE A 8 -6.71 -19.13 -0.90
C PHE A 8 -6.54 -18.94 -2.41
N LYS A 9 -7.34 -19.64 -3.23
CA LYS A 9 -7.30 -19.52 -4.68
C LYS A 9 -7.66 -18.09 -5.13
N GLU A 10 -8.75 -17.54 -4.59
CA GLU A 10 -9.15 -16.16 -4.86
C GLU A 10 -8.08 -15.18 -4.37
N LEU A 11 -7.60 -15.37 -3.14
CA LEU A 11 -6.60 -14.50 -2.53
C LEU A 11 -5.31 -14.41 -3.37
N ARG A 12 -4.79 -15.55 -3.86
CA ARG A 12 -3.60 -15.54 -4.73
C ARG A 12 -3.89 -14.95 -6.11
N GLN A 13 -5.09 -15.13 -6.64
CA GLN A 13 -5.49 -14.57 -7.93
C GLN A 13 -5.59 -13.04 -7.86
N PHE A 14 -6.16 -12.51 -6.76
CA PHE A 14 -6.18 -11.07 -6.48
C PHE A 14 -4.76 -10.50 -6.33
N ALA A 15 -3.85 -11.24 -5.68
CA ALA A 15 -2.44 -10.84 -5.59
C ALA A 15 -1.70 -10.95 -6.95
N GLY A 16 -2.39 -11.42 -7.99
CA GLY A 16 -1.91 -11.54 -9.36
C GLY A 16 -1.16 -12.83 -9.69
N TYR A 17 -1.23 -13.82 -8.81
CA TYR A 17 -0.72 -15.15 -9.07
C TYR A 17 -1.84 -16.01 -9.64
N ASN A 18 -2.22 -15.72 -10.89
CA ASN A 18 -3.36 -16.35 -11.55
C ASN A 18 -3.17 -17.85 -11.78
N LYS A 19 -1.94 -18.25 -12.10
CA LYS A 19 -1.57 -19.64 -12.34
C LYS A 19 -0.88 -20.25 -11.10
N PRO A 20 -1.20 -21.50 -10.71
CA PRO A 20 -0.53 -22.17 -9.59
C PRO A 20 0.99 -22.21 -9.70
N GLU A 21 1.53 -22.26 -10.92
CA GLU A 21 2.96 -22.29 -11.22
C GLU A 21 3.67 -21.02 -10.76
N ASP A 22 3.02 -19.86 -10.92
CA ASP A 22 3.58 -18.56 -10.52
C ASP A 22 3.64 -18.45 -8.99
N ALA A 23 2.55 -18.85 -8.31
CA ALA A 23 2.50 -18.92 -6.85
C ALA A 23 3.52 -19.93 -6.28
N ALA A 24 3.66 -21.07 -6.94
CA ALA A 24 4.62 -22.12 -6.56
C ALA A 24 6.06 -21.61 -6.63
N LYS A 25 6.40 -20.93 -7.74
CA LYS A 25 7.71 -20.28 -7.91
C LYS A 25 7.98 -19.22 -6.86
N TYR A 26 6.98 -18.38 -6.55
CA TYR A 26 7.11 -17.34 -5.54
C TYR A 26 7.29 -17.89 -4.12
N CYS A 27 6.53 -18.94 -3.77
CA CYS A 27 6.60 -19.55 -2.45
C CYS A 27 7.74 -20.57 -2.29
N GLY A 28 8.44 -20.92 -3.37
CA GLY A 28 9.48 -21.95 -3.35
C GLY A 28 8.96 -23.37 -3.10
N VAL A 29 7.74 -23.68 -3.56
CA VAL A 29 7.08 -24.99 -3.35
C VAL A 29 6.67 -25.63 -4.68
N SER A 30 6.18 -26.87 -4.65
CA SER A 30 5.68 -27.55 -5.86
C SER A 30 4.32 -27.01 -6.31
N ARG A 31 4.04 -27.13 -7.61
CA ARG A 31 2.69 -26.87 -8.18
C ARG A 31 1.61 -27.69 -7.47
N SER A 32 1.89 -28.94 -7.13
CA SER A 32 0.94 -29.81 -6.43
C SER A 32 0.59 -29.28 -5.03
N THR A 33 1.56 -28.69 -4.33
CA THR A 33 1.34 -28.05 -3.03
C THR A 33 0.36 -26.89 -3.14
N ILE A 34 0.55 -26.00 -4.13
CA ILE A 34 -0.40 -24.91 -4.40
C ILE A 34 -1.78 -25.46 -4.77
N HIS A 35 -1.86 -26.50 -5.61
CA HIS A 35 -3.14 -27.07 -6.00
C HIS A 35 -3.89 -27.73 -4.82
N ASN A 36 -3.15 -28.24 -3.83
CA ASN A 36 -3.72 -28.69 -2.57
C ASN A 36 -4.25 -27.50 -1.75
N TRP A 37 -3.49 -26.41 -1.66
CA TRP A 37 -3.92 -25.18 -0.98
C TRP A 37 -5.05 -24.42 -1.69
N ASP A 38 -5.25 -24.62 -2.99
CA ASP A 38 -6.43 -24.06 -3.68
C ASP A 38 -7.73 -24.73 -3.24
N LYS A 39 -7.66 -25.98 -2.74
CA LYS A 39 -8.80 -26.79 -2.33
C LYS A 39 -8.96 -26.84 -0.81
N ASN A 40 -7.85 -26.71 -0.09
CA ASN A 40 -7.73 -26.80 1.36
C ASN A 40 -6.98 -25.56 1.86
N GLU A 41 -7.11 -25.22 3.14
CA GLU A 41 -6.43 -24.03 3.63
C GLU A 41 -4.88 -24.20 3.62
N PRO A 42 -4.10 -23.22 3.14
CA PRO A 42 -2.65 -23.21 3.29
C PRO A 42 -2.23 -23.01 4.76
N PRO A 43 -0.94 -23.17 5.08
CA PRO A 43 -0.40 -22.70 6.34
C PRO A 43 -0.69 -21.20 6.56
N LEU A 44 -0.98 -20.82 7.81
CA LEU A 44 -1.36 -19.44 8.16
C LEU A 44 -0.37 -18.39 7.65
N TYR A 45 0.94 -18.65 7.72
CA TYR A 45 1.95 -17.71 7.25
C TYR A 45 1.91 -17.48 5.73
N ILE A 46 1.51 -18.49 4.95
CA ILE A 46 1.28 -18.34 3.50
C ILE A 46 0.02 -17.51 3.26
N ARG A 47 -1.07 -17.77 3.99
CA ARG A 47 -2.28 -16.95 3.88
C ARG A 47 -1.97 -15.48 4.19
N LYS A 48 -1.28 -15.21 5.30
CA LYS A 48 -0.86 -13.86 5.68
C LYS A 48 0.04 -13.18 4.65
N LEU A 49 0.93 -13.93 4.00
CA LEU A 49 1.74 -13.42 2.90
C LEU A 49 0.88 -12.95 1.72
N PHE A 50 -0.14 -13.71 1.32
CA PHE A 50 -1.01 -13.31 0.21
C PHE A 50 -2.05 -12.26 0.60
N GLU A 51 -2.52 -12.22 1.85
CA GLU A 51 -3.29 -11.09 2.39
C GLU A 51 -2.45 -9.81 2.32
N PHE A 52 -1.18 -9.86 2.75
CA PHE A 52 -0.25 -8.74 2.66
C PHE A 52 -0.10 -8.20 1.23
N LEU A 53 0.02 -9.08 0.24
CA LEU A 53 0.14 -8.67 -1.16
C LEU A 53 -1.11 -7.96 -1.68
N ASN A 54 -2.27 -8.15 -1.05
CA ASN A 54 -3.54 -7.52 -1.46
C ASN A 54 -3.88 -6.24 -0.68
N GLU A 55 -3.10 -5.90 0.35
CA GLU A 55 -3.38 -4.77 1.23
C GLU A 55 -2.77 -3.46 0.75
N ASP A 56 -3.36 -2.36 1.22
CA ASP A 56 -2.74 -1.03 1.13
C ASP A 56 -1.51 -1.00 2.04
N LEU A 57 -0.35 -0.71 1.46
CA LEU A 57 0.93 -0.65 2.16
C LEU A 57 0.97 0.46 3.23
N GLY A 58 0.06 1.43 3.16
CA GLY A 58 -0.18 2.45 4.17
C GLY A 58 -0.64 1.92 5.52
N ALA A 59 -1.14 0.68 5.58
CA ALA A 59 -1.43 0.01 6.85
C ALA A 59 -0.15 -0.28 7.66
N TYR A 60 0.99 -0.46 6.98
CA TYR A 60 2.29 -0.75 7.61
C TYR A 60 3.06 0.53 7.90
N ASP A 61 3.07 1.44 6.93
CA ASP A 61 3.69 2.74 7.09
C ASP A 61 2.88 3.78 6.30
N PRO A 62 2.33 4.82 6.97
CA PRO A 62 1.50 5.84 6.35
C PRO A 62 2.10 6.49 5.10
N GLN A 63 3.43 6.50 4.93
CA GLN A 63 4.08 7.05 3.74
C GLN A 63 3.72 6.26 2.46
N TRP A 64 3.37 4.98 2.59
CA TRP A 64 2.97 4.09 1.50
C TRP A 64 1.45 4.01 1.29
N ARG A 65 0.68 4.91 1.91
CA ARG A 65 -0.77 4.97 1.68
C ARG A 65 -1.10 5.16 0.21
N GLY A 66 -2.02 4.35 -0.29
CA GLY A 66 -2.45 4.28 -1.69
C GLY A 66 -1.61 3.34 -2.56
N PHE A 67 -0.58 2.70 -2.01
CA PHE A 67 0.22 1.70 -2.72
C PHE A 67 -0.24 0.29 -2.39
N HIS A 68 -0.21 -0.60 -3.37
CA HIS A 68 -0.49 -2.02 -3.18
C HIS A 68 0.31 -2.86 -4.19
N PHE A 69 0.41 -4.17 -3.92
CA PHE A 69 1.01 -5.12 -4.86
C PHE A 69 -0.09 -5.75 -5.73
N GLU A 70 0.21 -5.95 -7.01
CA GLU A 70 -0.63 -6.73 -7.91
C GLU A 70 0.26 -7.35 -9.00
N ASN A 71 0.16 -8.67 -9.22
CA ASN A 71 0.93 -9.40 -10.25
C ASN A 71 2.46 -9.22 -10.15
N GLY A 72 3.01 -9.00 -8.95
CA GLY A 72 4.45 -8.72 -8.75
C GLY A 72 4.87 -7.28 -9.12
N PHE A 73 3.91 -6.41 -9.37
CA PHE A 73 4.12 -4.98 -9.57
C PHE A 73 3.60 -4.19 -8.37
N ILE A 74 4.23 -3.05 -8.08
CA ILE A 74 3.71 -2.06 -7.16
C ILE A 74 2.88 -1.05 -7.96
N TYR A 75 1.64 -0.86 -7.55
CA TYR A 75 0.77 0.19 -8.06
C TYR A 75 0.69 1.31 -7.03
N GLY A 76 0.73 2.56 -7.52
CA GLY A 76 0.65 3.75 -6.69
C GLY A 76 -0.59 4.58 -7.04
N PRO A 77 -0.96 5.54 -6.17
CA PRO A 77 -2.14 6.37 -6.39
C PRO A 77 -1.98 7.19 -7.69
N GLY A 78 -2.99 7.12 -8.56
CA GLY A 78 -3.04 7.87 -9.82
C GLY A 78 -2.14 7.33 -10.95
N ARG A 79 -1.51 6.16 -10.79
CA ARG A 79 -0.66 5.56 -11.83
C ARG A 79 -1.38 4.40 -12.53
N MET A 80 -1.48 4.47 -13.86
CA MET A 80 -2.11 3.41 -14.68
C MET A 80 -1.19 2.22 -15.02
N GLY A 81 0.09 2.24 -14.65
CA GLY A 81 1.03 1.14 -14.96
C GLY A 81 1.81 0.68 -13.74
N GLY A 82 1.86 -0.62 -13.49
CA GLY A 82 2.59 -1.21 -12.36
C GLY A 82 4.11 -1.01 -12.44
N ILE A 83 4.76 -0.95 -11.29
CA ILE A 83 6.22 -0.86 -11.15
C ILE A 83 6.79 -2.23 -10.79
N HIS A 84 7.61 -2.81 -11.65
CA HIS A 84 8.31 -4.06 -11.34
C HIS A 84 9.66 -3.77 -10.68
N ALA A 85 10.15 -4.72 -9.88
CA ALA A 85 11.52 -4.71 -9.37
C ALA A 85 12.53 -4.65 -10.54
N GLY A 86 13.47 -3.69 -10.49
CA GLY A 86 14.46 -3.50 -11.55
C GLY A 86 14.04 -2.55 -12.69
N HIS A 87 12.80 -2.04 -12.72
CA HIS A 87 12.46 -0.94 -13.62
C HIS A 87 13.15 0.36 -13.16
N VAL A 88 14.10 0.87 -13.96
CA VAL A 88 14.75 2.17 -13.71
C VAL A 88 13.73 3.31 -13.62
N ALA A 89 12.65 3.22 -14.41
CA ALA A 89 11.52 4.15 -14.33
C ALA A 89 10.76 4.09 -12.98
N GLY A 90 10.85 2.98 -12.27
CA GLY A 90 10.33 2.83 -10.91
C GLY A 90 11.05 3.75 -9.92
N ARG A 91 12.39 3.82 -10.00
CA ARG A 91 13.20 4.69 -9.15
C ARG A 91 12.80 6.16 -9.31
N ASN A 92 12.75 6.65 -10.55
CA ASN A 92 12.38 8.05 -10.82
C ASN A 92 10.96 8.37 -10.33
N TYR A 93 10.03 7.43 -10.45
CA TYR A 93 8.67 7.62 -9.95
C TYR A 93 8.64 7.70 -8.42
N PHE A 94 9.32 6.79 -7.71
CA PHE A 94 9.37 6.84 -6.24
C PHE A 94 10.10 8.09 -5.75
N ASP A 95 11.18 8.51 -6.40
CA ASP A 95 11.90 9.74 -6.06
C ASP A 95 11.01 10.98 -6.26
N ASN A 96 10.30 11.07 -7.39
CA ASN A 96 9.39 12.17 -7.67
C ASN A 96 8.19 12.19 -6.72
N LEU A 97 7.62 11.03 -6.41
CA LEU A 97 6.48 10.91 -5.51
C LEU A 97 6.89 11.22 -4.06
N SER A 98 8.07 10.77 -3.64
CA SER A 98 8.64 11.12 -2.34
C SER A 98 8.87 12.63 -2.22
N ARG A 99 9.39 13.27 -3.27
CA ARG A 99 9.53 14.74 -3.33
C ARG A 99 8.18 15.45 -3.27
N ALA A 100 7.20 15.00 -4.07
CA ALA A 100 5.85 15.59 -4.09
C ALA A 100 5.18 15.50 -2.72
N LYS A 101 5.21 14.32 -2.07
CA LYS A 101 4.69 14.15 -0.71
C LYS A 101 5.45 14.98 0.32
N SER A 102 6.77 15.14 0.16
CA SER A 102 7.57 15.97 1.06
C SER A 102 7.22 17.45 0.93
N GLN A 103 6.97 17.91 -0.28
CA GLN A 103 6.51 19.28 -0.55
C GLN A 103 5.10 19.50 0.03
N GLU A 104 4.15 18.61 -0.27
CA GLU A 104 2.78 18.68 0.27
C GLU A 104 2.78 18.72 1.80
N ASN A 105 3.58 17.86 2.46
CA ASN A 105 3.73 17.88 3.91
C ASN A 105 4.34 19.19 4.44
N SER A 106 5.28 19.78 3.70
CA SER A 106 5.87 21.08 4.06
C SER A 106 4.81 22.19 3.99
N ASP A 107 4.04 22.22 2.91
CA ASP A 107 3.00 23.22 2.67
C ASP A 107 1.90 23.10 3.73
N LEU A 108 1.42 21.89 4.01
CA LEU A 108 0.45 21.62 5.08
C LEU A 108 0.97 22.04 6.46
N ARG A 109 2.26 21.83 6.75
CA ARG A 109 2.86 22.27 8.03
C ARG A 109 2.89 23.79 8.15
N GLN A 110 3.16 24.50 7.06
CA GLN A 110 3.13 25.97 7.04
C GLN A 110 1.70 26.48 7.23
N GLU A 111 0.73 25.88 6.56
CA GLU A 111 -0.69 26.23 6.69
C GLU A 111 -1.20 26.00 8.12
N ILE A 112 -0.90 24.84 8.71
CA ILE A 112 -1.23 24.53 10.12
C ILE A 112 -0.62 25.56 11.06
N LYS A 113 0.64 25.96 10.83
CA LYS A 113 1.30 26.99 11.64
C LYS A 113 0.56 28.31 11.54
N HIS A 114 0.22 28.74 10.32
CA HIS A 114 -0.50 29.98 10.08
C HIS A 114 -1.88 29.98 10.74
N LEU A 115 -2.65 28.91 10.60
CA LEU A 115 -3.96 28.75 11.22
C LEU A 115 -3.86 28.80 12.76
N LYS A 116 -2.83 28.19 13.36
CA LYS A 116 -2.60 28.28 14.81
C LYS A 116 -2.32 29.71 15.28
N GLU A 117 -1.52 30.47 14.54
CA GLU A 117 -1.24 31.88 14.83
C GLU A 117 -2.50 32.76 14.73
N GLN A 118 -3.35 32.50 13.72
CA GLN A 118 -4.64 33.18 13.58
C GLN A 118 -5.56 32.88 14.77
N ILE A 119 -5.67 31.60 15.17
CA ILE A 119 -6.48 31.19 16.32
C ILE A 119 -6.01 31.88 17.60
N GLU A 120 -4.71 31.92 17.88
CA GLU A 120 -4.18 32.59 19.08
C GLU A 120 -4.40 34.11 19.06
N THR A 121 -4.29 34.73 17.89
CA THR A 121 -4.62 36.15 17.72
C THR A 121 -6.10 36.42 18.03
N LEU A 122 -7.00 35.57 17.53
CA LEU A 122 -8.44 35.67 17.79
C LEU A 122 -8.78 35.44 19.27
N LYS A 123 -8.18 34.44 19.91
CA LYS A 123 -8.33 34.19 21.35
C LYS A 123 -7.89 35.40 22.18
N THR A 124 -6.74 35.98 21.85
CA THR A 124 -6.22 37.17 22.55
C THR A 124 -7.14 38.39 22.37
N ARG A 125 -7.72 38.57 21.17
CA ARG A 125 -8.71 39.64 20.92
C ARG A 125 -9.98 39.43 21.72
N LEU A 126 -10.50 38.20 21.76
CA LEU A 126 -11.71 37.85 22.52
C LEU A 126 -11.50 38.06 24.02
N ALA A 127 -10.33 37.66 24.56
CA ALA A 127 -9.98 37.85 25.96
C ALA A 127 -9.80 39.32 26.38
N ARG A 128 -9.64 40.25 25.42
CA ARG A 128 -9.57 41.69 25.68
C ARG A 128 -10.93 42.39 25.57
N GLN A 129 -11.94 41.70 25.05
CA GLN A 129 -13.32 42.22 24.91
C GLN A 129 -14.24 41.81 26.07
N ASN A 130 -13.82 40.82 26.86
CA ASN A 130 -14.45 40.40 28.12
C ASN A 130 -13.64 40.93 29.30
#